data_AF-A0A9W6SLY2-F1
#
_entry.id   AF-A0A9W6SLY2-F1
#
_cell.length_a   1.000
_cell.length_b   1.000
_cell.length_c   1.000
_cell.angle_alpha   90.00
_cell.angle_beta   90.00
_cell.angle_gamma   90.00
#
_symmetry.space_group_name_H-M   'P 1'
#
loop_
_entity.id
_entity.type
_entity.pdbx_description
1 polymer ?
#
loop_
_entity_poly.entity_id
_entity_poly.type
_entity_poly.pdbx_seq_one_letter_code
_entity_poly.pdbx_strand_id
1 'polypeptide(L)'
;MDSWQPIQVKASSPGRVVTATYSPDEGVRFAIDDRRLACHDDLSLSGEITAVIEAVLIGARRAWELRYGPYDPVGIAAVRVRGVSPRRLVTVTLTGEGDVDVRLSAHALEDTTRPGDLAVEIGNALSSALTAYVHHAATGV
;
A
#
# COMPACT_ATOMS: atom_id res chain seq x y z
N MET A 1 2.96 32.97 1.67
CA MET A 1 2.73 31.65 2.27
C MET A 1 2.27 30.76 1.14
N ASP A 2 3.19 29.98 0.57
CA ASP A 2 2.88 29.08 -0.54
C ASP A 2 1.86 28.03 -0.10
N SER A 3 0.71 28.03 -0.74
CA SER A 3 -0.31 26.99 -0.65
C SER A 3 0.18 25.75 -1.39
N TRP A 4 1.12 25.02 -0.79
CA TRP A 4 1.57 23.74 -1.32
C TRP A 4 0.45 22.72 -1.16
N GLN A 5 0.00 22.15 -2.26
CA GLN A 5 -0.99 21.07 -2.25
C GLN A 5 -0.36 19.78 -1.70
N PRO A 6 -1.11 18.98 -0.92
CA PRO A 6 -0.62 17.69 -0.45
C PRO A 6 -0.26 16.81 -1.65
N ILE A 7 0.95 16.24 -1.65
CA ILE A 7 1.38 15.35 -2.73
C ILE A 7 0.56 14.07 -2.64
N GLN A 8 -0.38 13.91 -3.55
CA GLN A 8 -1.16 12.68 -3.72
C GLN A 8 -0.49 11.79 -4.75
N VAL A 9 -0.32 10.52 -4.42
CA VAL A 9 0.25 9.52 -5.31
C VAL A 9 -0.83 8.54 -5.68
N LYS A 10 -1.04 8.32 -6.99
CA LYS A 10 -2.04 7.39 -7.49
C LYS A 10 -1.39 6.36 -8.41
N ALA A 11 -1.70 5.09 -8.18
CA ALA A 11 -1.35 3.99 -9.07
C ALA A 11 -2.59 3.18 -9.44
N SER A 12 -2.52 2.49 -10.58
CA SER A 12 -3.62 1.67 -11.09
C SER A 12 -3.09 0.51 -11.90
N SER A 13 -3.71 -0.66 -11.78
CA SER A 13 -3.37 -1.82 -12.60
C SER A 13 -3.83 -1.61 -14.06
N PRO A 14 -3.29 -2.39 -15.02
CA PRO A 14 -3.82 -2.41 -16.38
C PRO A 14 -5.34 -2.65 -16.36
N GLY A 15 -6.10 -1.88 -17.14
CA GLY A 15 -7.56 -1.97 -17.10
C GLY A 15 -8.23 -1.36 -15.86
N ARG A 16 -7.47 -0.77 -14.92
CA ARG A 16 -7.95 -0.08 -13.71
C ARG A 16 -8.81 -0.97 -12.80
N VAL A 17 -8.49 -2.25 -12.74
CA VAL A 17 -9.18 -3.20 -11.84
C VAL A 17 -8.80 -2.89 -10.41
N VAL A 18 -7.54 -2.57 -10.17
CA VAL A 18 -7.02 -2.18 -8.87
C VAL A 18 -6.53 -0.75 -8.94
N THR A 19 -6.89 0.07 -7.96
CA THR A 19 -6.41 1.45 -7.84
C THR A 19 -6.03 1.74 -6.40
N ALA A 20 -4.94 2.46 -6.21
CA ALA A 20 -4.50 2.91 -4.90
C ALA A 20 -4.14 4.39 -4.96
N THR A 21 -4.52 5.12 -3.92
CA THR A 21 -4.19 6.53 -3.73
C THR A 21 -3.61 6.71 -2.35
N TYR A 22 -2.39 7.22 -2.27
CA TYR A 22 -1.76 7.64 -1.02
C TYR A 22 -1.87 9.14 -0.87
N SER A 23 -2.26 9.58 0.32
CA SER A 23 -2.05 10.94 0.78
C SER A 23 -1.47 10.93 2.19
N PRO A 24 -0.62 11.92 2.55
CA PRO A 24 -0.05 12.01 3.90
C PRO A 24 -1.11 12.14 4.99
N ASP A 25 -2.23 12.81 4.68
CA ASP A 25 -3.27 13.16 5.65
C ASP A 25 -4.33 12.06 5.83
N GLU A 26 -4.58 11.26 4.78
CA GLU A 26 -5.67 10.28 4.75
C GLU A 26 -5.18 8.82 4.66
N GLY A 27 -3.86 8.61 4.53
CA GLY A 27 -3.27 7.29 4.37
C GLY A 27 -3.47 6.71 2.97
N VAL A 28 -3.56 5.38 2.86
CA VAL A 28 -3.78 4.68 1.58
C VAL A 28 -5.24 4.32 1.41
N ARG A 29 -5.87 4.89 0.39
CA ARG A 29 -7.17 4.45 -0.12
C ARG A 29 -6.95 3.45 -1.24
N PHE A 30 -7.48 2.24 -1.07
CA PHE A 30 -7.43 1.18 -2.07
C PHE A 30 -8.84 0.92 -2.59
N ALA A 31 -8.97 0.63 -3.89
CA ALA A 31 -10.24 0.29 -4.51
C ALA A 31 -10.04 -0.80 -5.56
N ILE A 32 -10.96 -1.76 -5.56
CA ILE A 32 -11.07 -2.83 -6.54
C ILE A 32 -12.38 -2.63 -7.31
N ASP A 33 -12.33 -2.64 -8.64
CA ASP A 33 -13.51 -2.53 -9.49
C ASP A 33 -14.16 -3.91 -9.67
N ASP A 34 -15.18 -4.17 -8.85
CA ASP A 34 -15.97 -5.41 -8.84
C ASP A 34 -16.45 -5.83 -10.24
N ARG A 35 -16.74 -4.87 -11.13
CA ARG A 35 -17.25 -5.17 -12.49
C ARG A 35 -16.20 -5.78 -13.40
N ARG A 36 -14.93 -5.56 -13.08
CA ARG A 36 -13.78 -6.04 -13.85
C ARG A 36 -13.09 -7.23 -13.19
N LEU A 37 -13.38 -7.45 -11.91
CA LEU A 37 -12.86 -8.57 -11.15
C LEU A 37 -13.28 -9.93 -11.71
N ALA A 38 -14.48 -10.05 -12.27
CA ALA A 38 -15.01 -11.29 -12.82
C ALA A 38 -14.15 -11.91 -13.96
N CYS A 39 -13.19 -11.15 -14.51
CA CYS A 39 -12.29 -11.61 -15.56
C CYS A 39 -10.88 -11.98 -15.05
N HIS A 40 -10.60 -11.81 -13.74
CA HIS A 40 -9.30 -12.11 -13.15
C HIS A 40 -9.34 -13.37 -12.30
N ASP A 41 -8.33 -14.24 -12.46
CA ASP A 41 -8.05 -15.28 -11.49
C ASP A 41 -7.35 -14.70 -10.24
N ASP A 42 -7.40 -15.44 -9.13
CA ASP A 42 -6.87 -15.00 -7.82
C ASP A 42 -5.38 -14.65 -7.87
N LEU A 43 -4.61 -15.34 -8.73
CA LEU A 43 -3.17 -15.16 -8.85
C LEU A 43 -2.84 -13.87 -9.63
N SER A 44 -3.60 -13.61 -10.69
CA SER A 44 -3.55 -12.37 -11.48
C SER A 44 -3.97 -11.16 -10.65
N LEU A 45 -5.04 -11.27 -9.86
CA LEU A 45 -5.49 -10.19 -8.98
C LEU A 45 -4.46 -9.86 -7.90
N SER A 46 -3.90 -10.89 -7.26
CA SER A 46 -2.86 -10.70 -6.23
C SER A 46 -1.62 -10.01 -6.81
N GLY A 47 -1.19 -10.39 -8.01
CA GLY A 47 -0.09 -9.73 -8.71
C GLY A 47 -0.37 -8.26 -9.04
N GLU A 48 -1.60 -7.94 -9.48
CA GLU A 48 -2.01 -6.55 -9.73
C GLU A 48 -2.08 -5.71 -8.45
N ILE A 49 -2.55 -6.30 -7.35
CA ILE A 49 -2.57 -5.66 -6.03
C ILE A 49 -1.15 -5.30 -5.60
N THR A 50 -0.21 -6.26 -5.65
CA THR A 50 1.19 -6.03 -5.30
C THR A 50 1.81 -4.93 -6.16
N ALA A 51 1.67 -5.00 -7.49
CA ALA A 51 2.25 -4.02 -8.40
C ALA A 51 1.70 -2.61 -8.18
N VAL A 52 0.40 -2.47 -7.91
CA VAL A 52 -0.22 -1.17 -7.60
C VAL A 52 0.31 -0.60 -6.29
N ILE A 53 0.50 -1.45 -5.27
CA ILE A 53 1.04 -1.04 -3.98
C ILE A 53 2.49 -0.57 -4.12
N GLU A 54 3.34 -1.36 -4.78
CA GLU A 54 4.74 -1.00 -5.06
C GLU A 54 4.82 0.36 -5.76
N ALA A 55 4.00 0.58 -6.79
CA ALA A 55 3.96 1.85 -7.50
C ALA A 55 3.56 3.03 -6.60
N VAL A 56 2.59 2.84 -5.69
CA VAL A 56 2.22 3.88 -4.71
C VAL A 56 3.36 4.16 -3.74
N LEU A 57 4.05 3.14 -3.24
CA LEU A 57 5.15 3.31 -2.29
C LEU A 57 6.36 3.98 -2.92
N ILE A 58 6.72 3.59 -4.14
CA ILE A 58 7.78 4.25 -4.91
C ILE A 58 7.44 5.72 -5.11
N GLY A 59 6.19 6.03 -5.48
CA GLY A 59 5.74 7.40 -5.63
C GLY A 59 5.73 8.18 -4.32
N ALA A 60 5.29 7.56 -3.22
CA ALA A 60 5.25 8.16 -1.89
C ALA A 60 6.66 8.46 -1.37
N ARG A 61 7.61 7.55 -1.59
CA ARG A 61 9.03 7.74 -1.28
C ARG A 61 9.62 8.90 -2.08
N ARG A 62 9.40 8.95 -3.39
CA ARG A 62 9.86 10.07 -4.23
C ARG A 62 9.25 11.40 -3.79
N ALA A 63 7.96 11.41 -3.45
CA ALA A 63 7.28 12.60 -2.93
C ALA A 63 7.89 13.07 -1.61
N TRP A 64 8.25 12.14 -0.73
CA TRP A 64 8.96 12.45 0.51
C TRP A 64 10.36 12.99 0.24
N GLU A 65 11.14 12.33 -0.62
CA GLU A 65 12.51 12.74 -0.95
C GLU A 65 12.56 14.14 -1.58
N LEU A 66 11.58 14.50 -2.41
CA LEU A 66 11.42 15.85 -2.95
C LEU A 66 11.14 16.90 -1.86
N ARG A 67 10.45 16.49 -0.78
CA ARG A 67 10.02 17.41 0.29
C ARG A 67 11.04 17.56 1.41
N TYR A 68 11.73 16.48 1.76
CA TYR A 68 12.60 16.42 2.94
C TYR A 68 14.07 16.16 2.62
N GLY A 69 14.40 15.96 1.34
CA GLY A 69 15.75 15.63 0.88
C GLY A 69 15.95 14.12 0.74
N PRO A 70 17.12 13.70 0.21
CA PRO A 70 17.42 12.29 -0.02
C PRO A 70 17.35 11.51 1.29
N TYR A 71 16.64 10.41 1.22
CA TYR A 71 16.55 9.43 2.29
C TYR A 71 17.90 8.73 2.48
N ASP A 72 18.38 8.52 3.72
CA ASP A 72 19.53 7.65 3.97
C ASP A 72 19.09 6.18 3.92
N PRO A 73 19.40 5.42 2.86
CA PRO A 73 18.90 4.05 2.69
C PRO A 73 19.60 3.06 3.64
N VAL A 74 20.77 3.41 4.18
CA VAL A 74 21.66 2.47 4.87
C VAL A 74 21.08 2.04 6.23
N GLY A 75 20.31 2.89 6.91
CA GLY A 75 19.63 2.55 8.16
C GLY A 75 18.34 1.74 7.99
N ILE A 76 17.75 1.74 6.79
CA ILE A 76 16.43 1.15 6.53
C ILE A 76 16.51 -0.23 5.91
N ALA A 77 17.59 -0.59 5.24
CA ALA A 77 17.73 -1.88 4.54
C ALA A 77 17.43 -3.12 5.41
N ALA A 78 17.47 -3.02 6.74
CA ALA A 78 17.11 -4.11 7.67
C ALA A 78 15.66 -4.05 8.20
N VAL A 79 14.89 -3.02 7.89
CA VAL A 79 13.57 -2.78 8.45
C VAL A 79 12.53 -3.60 7.70
N ARG A 80 11.88 -4.52 8.43
CA ARG A 80 10.71 -5.25 7.96
C ARG A 80 9.51 -4.83 8.81
N VAL A 81 8.63 -4.02 8.23
CA VAL A 81 7.42 -3.56 8.91
C VAL A 81 6.23 -4.39 8.46
N ARG A 82 5.46 -4.88 9.42
CA ARG A 82 4.25 -5.66 9.17
C ARG A 82 3.02 -4.87 9.57
N GLY A 83 2.17 -4.56 8.59
CA GLY A 83 0.82 -4.08 8.81
C GLY A 83 -0.17 -5.24 8.72
N VAL A 84 -1.13 -5.29 9.65
CA VAL A 84 -2.18 -6.31 9.64
C VAL A 84 -3.52 -5.57 9.67
N SER A 85 -4.42 -5.95 8.77
CA SER A 85 -5.75 -5.36 8.73
C SER A 85 -6.54 -5.67 10.01
N PRO A 86 -7.55 -4.86 10.40
CA PRO A 86 -8.28 -5.04 11.66
C PRO A 86 -8.89 -6.43 11.82
N ARG A 87 -9.42 -7.00 10.72
CA ARG A 87 -10.00 -8.36 10.71
C ARG A 87 -8.95 -9.45 10.51
N ARG A 88 -7.67 -9.10 10.43
CA ARG A 88 -6.52 -9.99 10.14
C ARG A 88 -6.65 -10.77 8.84
N LEU A 89 -7.43 -10.22 7.90
CA LEU A 89 -7.64 -10.82 6.58
C LEU A 89 -6.47 -10.53 5.63
N VAL A 90 -5.79 -9.40 5.84
CA VAL A 90 -4.66 -8.96 5.02
C VAL A 90 -3.46 -8.71 5.91
N THR A 91 -2.31 -9.25 5.53
CA THR A 91 -1.01 -8.86 6.05
C THR A 91 -0.22 -8.21 4.92
N VAL A 92 0.33 -7.03 5.18
CA VAL A 92 1.26 -6.35 4.30
C VAL A 92 2.61 -6.28 5.01
N THR A 93 3.65 -6.70 4.31
CA THR A 93 5.03 -6.57 4.77
C THR A 93 5.76 -5.60 3.85
N LEU A 94 6.31 -4.54 4.42
CA LEU A 94 7.18 -3.58 3.73
C LEU A 94 8.61 -3.85 4.17
N THR A 95 9.51 -4.04 3.21
CA THR A 95 10.96 -4.12 3.47
C THR A 95 11.62 -2.79 3.15
N GLY A 96 12.74 -2.53 3.81
CA GLY A 96 13.55 -1.35 3.55
C GLY A 96 14.18 -1.25 2.16
N GLU A 97 14.27 -2.37 1.46
CA GLU A 97 14.71 -2.42 0.06
C GLU A 97 13.61 -1.98 -0.91
N GLY A 98 12.38 -1.76 -0.40
CA GLY A 98 11.23 -1.35 -1.18
C GLY A 98 10.36 -2.52 -1.66
N ASP A 99 10.66 -3.75 -1.21
CA ASP A 99 9.82 -4.90 -1.53
C ASP A 99 8.53 -4.88 -0.70
N VAL A 100 7.46 -5.33 -1.34
CA VAL A 100 6.13 -5.45 -0.74
C VAL A 100 5.68 -6.89 -0.86
N ASP A 101 5.40 -7.52 0.28
CA ASP A 101 4.72 -8.81 0.31
C ASP A 101 3.31 -8.62 0.86
N VAL A 102 2.31 -8.92 0.02
CA VAL A 102 0.89 -8.87 0.40
C VAL A 102 0.38 -10.30 0.52
N ARG A 103 -0.03 -10.66 1.72
CA ARG A 103 -0.58 -11.99 2.02
C ARG A 103 -2.04 -11.85 2.42
N LEU A 104 -2.90 -12.43 1.60
CA LEU A 104 -4.31 -12.60 1.90
C LEU A 104 -4.48 -13.89 2.71
N SER A 105 -5.31 -13.86 3.76
CA SER A 105 -5.75 -15.08 4.43
C SER A 105 -6.62 -15.91 3.48
N ALA A 106 -6.64 -17.23 3.64
CA ALA A 106 -7.51 -18.10 2.83
C ALA A 106 -8.99 -17.67 2.93
N HIS A 107 -9.41 -17.18 4.09
CA HIS A 107 -10.76 -16.68 4.32
C HIS A 107 -10.99 -15.26 3.81
N ALA A 108 -9.96 -14.53 3.38
CA ALA A 108 -10.15 -13.18 2.85
C ALA A 108 -11.00 -13.23 1.57
N LEU A 109 -10.77 -14.21 0.70
CA LEU A 109 -11.53 -14.37 -0.54
C LEU A 109 -12.89 -15.06 -0.31
N GLU A 110 -13.01 -15.88 0.73
CA GLU A 110 -14.24 -16.60 1.07
C GLU A 110 -15.24 -15.74 1.90
N ASP A 111 -14.73 -14.87 2.78
CA ASP A 111 -15.51 -14.11 3.77
C ASP A 111 -15.75 -12.64 3.35
N THR A 112 -15.01 -12.10 2.36
CA THR A 112 -15.38 -10.80 1.77
C THR A 112 -16.44 -11.00 0.71
N THR A 113 -17.70 -10.90 1.12
CA THR A 113 -18.86 -10.90 0.20
C THR A 113 -18.86 -9.75 -0.82
N ARG A 114 -17.94 -8.77 -0.71
CA ARG A 114 -17.74 -7.67 -1.67
C ARG A 114 -16.25 -7.31 -1.78
N PRO A 115 -15.68 -7.19 -2.99
CA PRO A 115 -14.28 -6.79 -3.18
C PRO A 115 -13.97 -5.38 -2.64
N GLY A 116 -14.98 -4.52 -2.48
CA GLY A 116 -14.86 -3.27 -1.73
C GLY A 116 -14.40 -3.45 -0.26
N ASP A 117 -14.87 -4.49 0.44
CA ASP A 117 -14.46 -4.76 1.83
C ASP A 117 -13.01 -5.24 1.89
N LEU A 118 -12.60 -6.07 0.93
CA LEU A 118 -11.21 -6.50 0.77
C LEU A 118 -10.29 -5.30 0.51
N ALA A 119 -10.72 -4.37 -0.34
CA ALA A 119 -9.97 -3.15 -0.61
C ALA A 119 -9.78 -2.29 0.65
N VAL A 120 -10.81 -2.18 1.50
CA VAL A 120 -10.69 -1.50 2.81
C VAL A 120 -9.67 -2.20 3.71
N GLU A 121 -9.71 -3.53 3.81
CA GLU A 121 -8.75 -4.28 4.62
C GLU A 121 -7.30 -4.13 4.11
N ILE A 122 -7.11 -4.13 2.79
CA ILE A 122 -5.80 -3.85 2.16
C ILE A 122 -5.33 -2.43 2.50
N GLY A 123 -6.19 -1.42 2.32
CA GLY A 123 -5.87 -0.02 2.64
C GLY A 123 -5.50 0.18 4.11
N ASN A 124 -6.20 -0.49 5.02
CA ASN A 124 -5.90 -0.44 6.46
C ASN A 124 -4.55 -1.09 6.79
N ALA A 125 -4.27 -2.29 6.24
CA ALA A 125 -2.98 -2.95 6.44
C ALA A 125 -1.81 -2.12 5.88
N LEU A 126 -1.99 -1.53 4.70
CA LEU A 126 -1.01 -0.65 4.07
C LEU A 126 -0.75 0.61 4.88
N SER A 127 -1.80 1.28 5.32
CA SER A 127 -1.68 2.50 6.12
C SER A 127 -0.96 2.20 7.44
N SER A 128 -1.30 1.09 8.09
CA SER A 128 -0.59 0.64 9.30
C SER A 128 0.90 0.36 9.04
N ALA A 129 1.24 -0.34 7.95
CA ALA A 129 2.62 -0.64 7.60
C ALA A 129 3.41 0.64 7.26
N LEU A 130 2.79 1.57 6.53
CA LEU A 130 3.39 2.85 6.14
C LEU A 130 3.63 3.76 7.35
N THR A 131 2.66 3.88 8.25
CA THR A 131 2.83 4.68 9.48
C THR A 131 4.01 4.16 10.29
N ALA A 132 4.10 2.84 10.48
CA ALA A 132 5.22 2.24 11.20
C ALA A 132 6.56 2.37 10.44
N TYR A 133 6.56 2.27 9.12
CA TYR A 133 7.74 2.48 8.28
C TYR A 133 8.26 3.93 8.37
N VAL A 134 7.37 4.91 8.22
CA VAL A 134 7.70 6.34 8.33
C VAL A 134 8.14 6.70 9.75
N HIS A 135 7.52 6.11 10.79
CA HIS A 135 7.99 6.30 12.15
C HIS A 135 9.40 5.76 12.32
N HIS A 136 9.66 4.52 11.89
CA HIS A 136 10.98 3.89 12.02
C HIS A 136 12.07 4.69 11.28
N ALA A 137 11.70 5.27 10.14
CA ALA A 137 12.55 6.17 9.38
C ALA A 137 12.90 7.47 10.09
N ALA A 138 11.89 8.09 10.71
CA ALA A 138 12.06 9.35 11.41
C ALA A 138 12.86 9.18 12.71
N THR A 139 12.76 8.01 13.36
CA THR A 139 13.42 7.77 14.64
C THR A 139 14.77 7.07 14.54
N GLY A 140 15.07 6.37 13.44
CA GLY A 140 16.35 5.66 13.26
C GLY A 140 16.61 4.54 14.27
N VAL A 141 15.55 4.05 14.94
CA VAL A 141 15.55 2.95 15.93
C VAL A 141 14.77 1.79 15.37
#